data_AF-A0A818T5K5-F1
#
_entry.id   AF-A0A818T5K5-F1
#
_cell.length_a   1.000
_cell.length_b   1.000
_cell.length_c   1.000
_cell.angle_alpha   90.00
_cell.angle_beta   90.00
_cell.angle_gamma   90.00
#
_symmetry.space_group_name_H-M   'P 1'
#
loop_
_entity.id
_entity.type
_entity.pdbx_description
1 polymer ?
#
loop_
_entity_poly.entity_id
_entity_poly.type
_entity_poly.pdbx_seq_one_letter_code
_entity_poly.pdbx_strand_id
1 'polypeptide(L)'
;MEIVTEMDPSVGIDNLVKPTIDMARLVVTPIRDGPEFEWIIHKRYKHFHDLHEALVHYVERATGSDLSQRGANNDDSSSLNKKQDEQPCFPTRNDRLSFLNQFTIEERCKTLQNYLTKILKHPKFREHMATREFLDVSSISFVQGLGISLNEGAIAKHSISDIRGCSIFLRVPFICDKLRCHHALRWFVLKDSYLVYMNSDSALIGFPLLIDCAFSFEQGYRKTTTNNGIKIKNSQRSMFIKFEKEDDRNTWFDRLTDVKSRSLFAERNLFQSYALRRQQQYAHWFINGQSYMETVAKSILAAREDIFIAGWFISPELMLIRPCDDDSMRLVNLLNKRAEEGIRVYVLLFNDPPLVDLNSDHTESKLMAQSPTKRNIKVIRHPNHTFLLGIESSWLFSHHEKIVVIDQRIAFIGGIDLCWGRSWWKT
;
A
#
# COMPACT_ATOMS: atom_id res chain seq x y z
N MET A 1 33.61 -16.00 7.23
CA MET A 1 33.14 -16.19 5.84
C MET A 1 32.02 -15.20 5.62
N GLU A 2 32.38 -14.10 4.95
CA GLU A 2 31.49 -13.07 4.40
C GLU A 2 30.48 -13.70 3.42
N ILE A 3 29.19 -13.38 3.53
CA ILE A 3 28.42 -12.39 2.74
C ILE A 3 28.57 -12.55 1.22
N VAL A 4 27.46 -12.84 0.52
CA VAL A 4 26.86 -12.15 -0.66
C VAL A 4 25.45 -12.78 -0.81
N THR A 5 24.33 -12.05 -0.75
CA THR A 5 23.73 -11.30 -1.88
C THR A 5 22.88 -10.10 -1.45
N GLU A 6 23.13 -8.95 -2.08
CA GLU A 6 22.23 -7.80 -2.24
C GLU A 6 21.06 -8.14 -3.19
N MET A 7 19.85 -7.65 -2.89
CA MET A 7 19.16 -6.61 -3.67
C MET A 7 17.83 -6.17 -3.03
N ASP A 8 17.66 -4.86 -2.96
CA ASP A 8 16.55 -4.01 -2.48
C ASP A 8 15.48 -3.79 -3.59
N PRO A 9 14.39 -3.00 -3.42
CA PRO A 9 13.16 -3.12 -2.63
C PRO A 9 11.95 -3.36 -3.56
N SER A 10 11.41 -4.57 -3.59
CA SER A 10 10.04 -4.80 -4.07
C SER A 10 9.49 -6.04 -3.40
N VAL A 11 9.07 -5.89 -2.14
CA VAL A 11 8.52 -6.99 -1.33
C VAL A 11 7.17 -7.40 -1.91
N GLY A 12 7.24 -8.30 -2.89
CA GLY A 12 6.12 -9.00 -3.50
C GLY A 12 5.95 -10.40 -2.90
N ILE A 13 5.07 -11.18 -3.53
CA ILE A 13 4.54 -12.50 -3.12
C ILE A 13 5.61 -13.60 -3.03
N ASP A 14 6.88 -13.26 -3.23
CA ASP A 14 8.02 -14.18 -3.37
C ASP A 14 8.31 -15.02 -2.11
N ASN A 15 7.64 -14.68 -1.02
CA ASN A 15 7.83 -15.25 0.29
C ASN A 15 6.74 -16.25 0.71
N LEU A 16 5.86 -16.81 -0.12
CA LEU A 16 4.88 -17.79 0.41
C LEU A 16 5.51 -19.19 0.57
N VAL A 17 5.60 -19.73 1.80
CA VAL A 17 6.32 -20.99 2.10
C VAL A 17 5.50 -22.22 1.77
N LYS A 18 4.33 -22.32 2.39
CA LYS A 18 3.56 -23.57 2.49
C LYS A 18 2.08 -23.24 2.64
N PRO A 19 1.23 -23.62 1.66
CA PRO A 19 -0.20 -23.68 1.88
C PRO A 19 -0.53 -24.88 2.76
N THR A 20 -1.45 -24.72 3.70
CA THR A 20 -2.10 -25.80 4.46
C THR A 20 -3.60 -25.72 4.22
N ILE A 21 -4.24 -26.84 3.89
CA ILE A 21 -5.68 -26.88 3.59
C ILE A 21 -6.38 -27.75 4.62
N ASP A 22 -7.39 -27.20 5.29
CA ASP A 22 -8.26 -27.91 6.23
C ASP A 22 -9.73 -27.55 6.00
N MET A 23 -10.54 -28.55 5.61
CA MET A 23 -12.03 -28.64 5.54
C MET A 23 -12.85 -27.46 4.94
N ALA A 24 -12.25 -26.29 4.69
CA ALA A 24 -12.78 -25.06 4.10
C ALA A 24 -11.76 -23.87 4.11
N ARG A 25 -10.61 -24.04 4.77
CA ARG A 25 -9.61 -22.99 5.04
C ARG A 25 -8.33 -23.34 4.31
N LEU A 26 -7.79 -22.37 3.58
CA LEU A 26 -6.46 -22.40 3.02
C LEU A 26 -5.63 -21.39 3.80
N VAL A 27 -4.71 -21.89 4.61
CA VAL A 27 -3.74 -21.09 5.36
C VAL A 27 -2.48 -20.99 4.53
N VAL A 28 -1.99 -19.78 4.30
CA VAL A 28 -0.72 -19.55 3.61
C VAL A 28 0.18 -18.73 4.53
N THR A 29 1.37 -19.24 4.81
CA THR A 29 2.32 -18.56 5.68
C THR A 29 3.39 -17.85 4.83
N PRO A 30 3.49 -16.52 4.90
CA PRO A 30 4.60 -15.79 4.30
C PRO A 30 5.90 -15.97 5.11
N ILE A 31 7.04 -16.04 4.41
CA ILE A 31 8.41 -15.90 4.90
C ILE A 31 8.54 -14.45 5.32
N ARG A 32 8.54 -14.25 6.62
CA ARG A 32 8.92 -12.98 7.22
C ARG A 32 9.90 -13.29 8.33
N ASP A 33 10.94 -12.48 8.44
CA ASP A 33 11.73 -12.37 9.66
C ASP A 33 10.88 -11.59 10.67
N GLY A 34 10.00 -12.26 11.40
CA GLY A 34 9.03 -11.65 12.31
C GLY A 34 8.06 -12.67 12.94
N PRO A 35 7.11 -12.22 13.79
CA PRO A 35 6.15 -13.13 14.41
C PRO A 35 5.36 -13.91 13.35
N GLU A 36 5.08 -15.18 13.62
CA GLU A 36 4.30 -16.07 12.74
C GLU A 36 2.95 -15.40 12.39
N PHE A 37 2.84 -14.96 11.14
CA PHE A 37 1.61 -14.37 10.60
C PHE A 37 0.95 -15.40 9.70
N GLU A 38 -0.32 -15.71 9.98
CA GLU A 38 -1.10 -16.64 9.17
C GLU A 38 -2.07 -15.88 8.25
N TRP A 39 -1.92 -16.05 6.93
CA TRP A 39 -2.88 -15.56 5.96
C TRP A 39 -3.93 -16.64 5.68
N ILE A 40 -5.14 -16.46 6.20
CA ILE A 40 -6.22 -17.44 6.08
C ILE A 40 -7.22 -16.98 5.03
N ILE A 41 -7.35 -17.75 3.96
CA ILE A 41 -8.34 -17.52 2.90
C ILE A 41 -9.31 -18.70 2.79
N HIS A 42 -10.52 -18.40 2.35
CA HIS A 42 -11.60 -19.37 2.22
C HIS A 42 -11.91 -19.57 0.74
N LYS A 43 -11.45 -20.68 0.16
CA LYS A 43 -11.66 -21.00 -1.26
C LYS A 43 -12.42 -22.31 -1.42
N ARG A 44 -13.41 -22.28 -2.32
CA ARG A 44 -14.19 -23.46 -2.72
C ARG A 44 -13.44 -24.21 -3.82
N TYR A 45 -13.76 -25.48 -4.02
CA TYR A 45 -13.20 -26.29 -5.10
C TYR A 45 -13.29 -25.62 -6.48
N LYS A 46 -14.40 -24.92 -6.76
CA LYS A 46 -14.57 -24.15 -7.99
C LYS A 46 -13.44 -23.13 -8.21
N HIS A 47 -12.99 -22.45 -7.16
CA HIS A 47 -11.90 -21.45 -7.30
C HIS A 47 -10.57 -22.12 -7.68
N PHE A 48 -10.30 -23.33 -7.21
CA PHE A 48 -9.12 -24.11 -7.60
C PHE A 48 -9.20 -24.51 -9.09
N HIS A 49 -10.39 -24.89 -9.54
CA HIS A 49 -10.63 -25.22 -10.95
C HIS A 49 -10.46 -24.00 -11.86
N ASP A 50 -11.08 -22.87 -11.49
CA ASP A 50 -10.98 -21.62 -12.24
C ASP A 50 -9.51 -21.13 -12.32
N LEU A 51 -8.73 -21.30 -11.24
CA LEU A 51 -7.27 -21.05 -11.24
C LEU A 51 -6.55 -21.96 -12.25
N HIS A 52 -6.86 -23.26 -12.24
CA HIS A 52 -6.22 -24.20 -13.14
C HIS A 52 -6.48 -23.86 -14.60
N GLU A 53 -7.74 -23.58 -14.97
CA GLU A 53 -8.11 -23.19 -16.34
C GLU A 53 -7.34 -21.94 -16.78
N ALA A 54 -7.22 -20.94 -15.91
CA ALA A 54 -6.47 -19.72 -16.21
C ALA A 54 -4.97 -19.99 -16.45
N LEU A 55 -4.35 -20.88 -15.66
CA LEU A 55 -2.94 -21.25 -15.82
C LEU A 55 -2.70 -22.12 -17.05
N VAL A 56 -3.63 -23.02 -17.40
CA VAL A 56 -3.55 -23.82 -18.62
C VAL A 56 -3.58 -22.91 -19.85
N HIS A 57 -4.52 -21.97 -19.91
CA HIS A 57 -4.59 -20.98 -21.00
C HIS A 57 -3.34 -20.11 -21.11
N TYR A 58 -2.68 -19.81 -19.98
CA TYR A 58 -1.40 -19.10 -19.98
C TYR A 58 -0.29 -19.93 -20.64
N VAL A 59 -0.17 -21.22 -20.28
CA VAL A 59 0.81 -22.14 -20.89
C VAL A 59 0.53 -22.35 -22.37
N GLU A 60 -0.73 -22.53 -22.76
CA GLU A 60 -1.15 -22.67 -24.17
C GLU A 60 -0.78 -21.45 -25.01
N ARG A 61 -0.98 -20.23 -24.49
CA ARG A 61 -0.57 -19.00 -25.20
C ARG A 61 0.95 -18.89 -25.33
N ALA A 62 1.68 -19.18 -24.26
CA ALA A 62 3.14 -19.09 -24.26
C ALA A 62 3.79 -20.10 -25.22
N THR A 63 3.22 -21.30 -25.32
CA THR A 63 3.69 -22.36 -26.23
C THR A 63 3.20 -22.15 -27.68
N GLY A 64 2.02 -21.56 -27.88
CA GLY A 64 1.48 -21.22 -29.19
C GLY A 64 2.20 -20.06 -29.89
N SER A 65 2.71 -19.08 -29.14
CA SER A 65 3.52 -17.98 -29.71
C SER A 65 4.89 -18.47 -30.22
N ASP A 66 5.47 -19.49 -29.60
CA ASP A 66 6.79 -20.04 -29.99
C ASP A 66 6.73 -20.84 -31.31
N LEU A 67 5.56 -21.36 -31.67
CA LEU A 67 5.33 -22.08 -32.93
C LEU A 67 5.24 -21.15 -34.14
N SER A 68 5.01 -19.84 -33.93
CA SER A 68 4.96 -18.86 -35.03
C SER A 68 6.35 -18.36 -35.47
N GLN A 69 7.42 -18.69 -34.74
CA GLN A 69 8.81 -18.35 -35.10
C GLN A 69 9.69 -19.54 -35.50
N ARG A 70 9.20 -20.77 -35.39
CA ARG A 70 9.93 -21.96 -35.86
C ARG A 70 9.31 -22.49 -37.14
N GLY A 71 9.83 -21.97 -38.25
CA GLY A 71 9.71 -22.64 -39.55
C GLY A 71 10.24 -24.07 -39.47
N ALA A 72 9.53 -24.95 -40.16
CA ALA A 72 9.69 -26.39 -40.27
C ALA A 72 11.09 -26.96 -39.99
N ASN A 73 11.17 -27.89 -39.04
CA ASN A 73 11.99 -29.09 -39.16
C ASN A 73 11.41 -30.22 -38.30
N ASN A 74 11.40 -31.41 -38.88
CA ASN A 74 10.81 -32.63 -38.36
C ASN A 74 11.57 -33.20 -37.15
N ASP A 75 10.86 -34.12 -36.48
CA ASP A 75 11.33 -35.12 -35.52
C ASP A 75 11.69 -34.63 -34.12
N ASP A 76 10.73 -34.70 -33.18
CA ASP A 76 11.06 -35.05 -31.80
C ASP A 76 9.84 -35.50 -30.96
N SER A 77 9.56 -36.80 -30.98
CA SER A 77 8.63 -37.47 -30.05
C SER A 77 9.14 -37.47 -28.60
N SER A 78 10.39 -37.06 -28.35
CA SER A 78 10.99 -36.88 -27.03
C SER A 78 10.56 -35.57 -26.34
N SER A 79 10.11 -34.58 -27.11
CA SER A 79 9.73 -33.25 -26.61
C SER A 79 8.32 -33.17 -26.00
N LEU A 80 7.45 -34.12 -26.35
CA LEU A 80 6.08 -34.19 -25.84
C LEU A 80 6.01 -34.67 -24.38
N ASN A 81 6.91 -35.57 -23.97
CA ASN A 81 6.97 -36.05 -22.58
C ASN A 81 7.52 -34.98 -21.62
N LYS A 82 8.49 -34.15 -22.05
CA LYS A 82 8.95 -32.99 -21.25
C LYS A 82 7.89 -31.89 -21.10
N LYS A 83 6.98 -31.74 -22.07
CA LYS A 83 5.88 -30.76 -22.03
C LYS A 83 4.78 -31.12 -21.04
N GLN A 84 4.53 -32.41 -20.81
CA GLN A 84 3.60 -32.87 -19.77
C GLN A 84 4.16 -32.64 -18.35
N ASP A 85 5.49 -32.67 -18.16
CA ASP A 85 6.13 -32.45 -16.86
C ASP A 85 6.08 -30.98 -16.39
N GLU A 86 5.89 -30.00 -17.28
CA GLU A 86 5.77 -28.57 -16.91
C GLU A 86 4.32 -28.12 -16.59
N GLN A 87 3.31 -28.94 -16.93
CA GLN A 87 1.92 -28.60 -16.72
C GLN A 87 1.46 -29.07 -15.32
N PRO A 88 0.97 -28.17 -14.44
CA PRO A 88 0.51 -28.59 -13.12
C PRO A 88 -0.76 -29.46 -13.26
N CYS A 89 -0.65 -30.77 -13.02
CA CYS A 89 -1.78 -31.68 -13.05
C CYS A 89 -2.83 -31.31 -12.00
N PHE A 90 -4.03 -30.93 -12.44
CA PHE A 90 -5.16 -30.69 -11.55
C PHE A 90 -5.86 -32.00 -11.20
N PRO A 91 -6.29 -32.20 -9.95
CA PRO A 91 -7.11 -33.36 -9.60
C PRO A 91 -8.43 -33.31 -10.37
N THR A 92 -8.59 -34.19 -11.37
CA THR A 92 -9.79 -34.27 -12.19
C THR A 92 -10.95 -34.85 -11.36
N ARG A 93 -12.15 -34.31 -11.57
CA ARG A 93 -13.37 -34.69 -10.84
C ARG A 93 -13.91 -36.05 -11.33
N ASN A 94 -13.21 -37.14 -11.03
CA ASN A 94 -13.81 -38.47 -11.05
C ASN A 94 -14.28 -38.80 -9.63
N ASP A 95 -15.35 -38.14 -9.20
CA ASP A 95 -16.15 -38.63 -8.08
C ASP A 95 -17.44 -37.81 -7.93
N ARG A 96 -18.52 -38.34 -8.50
CA ARG A 96 -19.88 -37.87 -8.22
C ARG A 96 -20.51 -38.61 -7.02
N LEU A 97 -19.77 -39.50 -6.34
CA LEU A 97 -20.32 -40.42 -5.32
C LEU A 97 -19.68 -40.35 -3.92
N SER A 98 -18.67 -39.51 -3.65
CA SER A 98 -17.96 -39.46 -2.36
C SER A 98 -18.30 -38.22 -1.51
N PHE A 99 -19.59 -37.97 -1.26
CA PHE A 99 -20.04 -36.83 -0.44
C PHE A 99 -20.07 -37.09 1.08
N LEU A 100 -19.69 -38.29 1.56
CA LEU A 100 -19.97 -38.71 2.94
C LEU A 100 -18.81 -39.31 3.76
N ASN A 101 -17.58 -39.43 3.21
CA ASN A 101 -16.45 -40.00 3.96
C ASN A 101 -15.42 -38.92 4.36
N GLN A 102 -15.25 -38.69 5.67
CA GLN A 102 -14.22 -37.81 6.24
C GLN A 102 -12.82 -38.12 5.67
N PHE A 103 -12.49 -39.42 5.54
CA PHE A 103 -11.23 -39.92 5.00
C PHE A 103 -10.96 -39.44 3.54
N THR A 104 -12.00 -39.34 2.71
CA THR A 104 -11.87 -38.85 1.32
C THR A 104 -11.68 -37.34 1.25
N ILE A 105 -12.10 -36.58 2.26
CA ILE A 105 -11.93 -35.12 2.30
C ILE A 105 -10.48 -34.76 2.63
N GLU A 106 -9.86 -35.46 3.57
CA GLU A 106 -8.45 -35.25 3.94
C GLU A 106 -7.51 -35.55 2.76
N GLU A 107 -7.73 -36.64 2.03
CA GLU A 107 -6.96 -36.97 0.83
C GLU A 107 -7.10 -35.91 -0.27
N ARG A 108 -8.31 -35.37 -0.45
CA ARG A 108 -8.56 -34.28 -1.39
C ARG A 108 -7.87 -32.99 -0.95
N CYS A 109 -7.91 -32.65 0.33
CA CYS A 109 -7.20 -31.48 0.88
C CYS A 109 -5.68 -31.61 0.64
N LYS A 110 -5.11 -32.78 0.93
CA LYS A 110 -3.68 -33.08 0.68
C LYS A 110 -3.32 -32.99 -0.80
N THR A 111 -4.20 -33.46 -1.68
CA THR A 111 -3.99 -33.37 -3.14
C THR A 111 -4.00 -31.93 -3.63
N LEU A 112 -4.99 -31.13 -3.19
CA LEU A 112 -5.07 -29.70 -3.52
C LEU A 112 -3.89 -28.92 -2.92
N GLN A 113 -3.42 -29.30 -1.72
CA GLN A 113 -2.27 -28.70 -1.08
C GLN A 113 -0.99 -28.96 -1.87
N ASN A 114 -0.78 -30.19 -2.31
CA ASN A 114 0.35 -30.56 -3.17
C ASN A 114 0.29 -29.81 -4.51
N TYR A 115 -0.89 -29.68 -5.11
CA TYR A 115 -1.10 -28.91 -6.34
C TYR A 115 -0.70 -27.43 -6.17
N LEU A 116 -1.23 -26.74 -5.15
CA LEU A 116 -0.86 -25.35 -4.88
C LEU A 116 0.63 -25.21 -4.55
N THR A 117 1.21 -26.13 -3.79
CA THR A 117 2.64 -26.12 -3.47
C THR A 117 3.49 -26.19 -4.74
N LYS A 118 3.09 -26.99 -5.74
CA LYS A 118 3.78 -27.04 -7.04
C LYS A 118 3.66 -25.70 -7.79
N ILE A 119 2.47 -25.08 -7.82
CA ILE A 119 2.25 -23.78 -8.46
C ILE A 119 3.12 -22.70 -7.82
N LEU A 120 3.11 -22.59 -6.50
CA LEU A 120 3.82 -21.52 -5.78
C LEU A 120 5.34 -21.68 -5.82
N LYS A 121 5.85 -22.90 -6.06
CA LYS A 121 7.29 -23.15 -6.28
C LYS A 121 7.80 -22.57 -7.61
N HIS A 122 6.95 -22.42 -8.61
CA HIS A 122 7.36 -21.90 -9.91
C HIS A 122 7.07 -20.39 -10.01
N PRO A 123 8.10 -19.51 -10.15
CA PRO A 123 7.93 -18.06 -10.13
C PRO A 123 6.92 -17.55 -11.16
N LYS A 124 6.94 -18.09 -12.39
CA LYS A 124 6.00 -17.72 -13.47
C LYS A 124 4.53 -17.91 -13.08
N PHE A 125 4.22 -19.02 -12.41
CA PHE A 125 2.85 -19.31 -11.98
C PHE A 125 2.51 -18.59 -10.68
N ARG A 126 3.48 -18.43 -9.76
CA ARG A 126 3.33 -17.67 -8.52
C ARG A 126 2.97 -16.21 -8.78
N GLU A 127 3.62 -15.56 -9.74
CA GLU A 127 3.44 -14.14 -10.07
C GLU A 127 2.25 -13.89 -11.01
N HIS A 128 1.68 -14.94 -11.61
CA HIS A 128 0.55 -14.83 -12.51
C HIS A 128 -0.69 -14.21 -11.84
N MET A 129 -1.38 -13.30 -12.53
CA MET A 129 -2.53 -12.54 -11.99
C MET A 129 -3.60 -13.43 -11.36
N ALA A 130 -3.96 -14.55 -12.02
CA ALA A 130 -4.96 -15.47 -11.50
C ALA A 130 -4.54 -16.14 -10.17
N THR A 131 -3.25 -16.40 -9.97
CA THR A 131 -2.73 -16.96 -8.72
C THR A 131 -2.81 -15.92 -7.60
N ARG A 132 -2.52 -14.65 -7.91
CA ARG A 132 -2.63 -13.54 -6.95
C ARG A 132 -4.07 -13.32 -6.50
N GLU A 133 -5.01 -13.33 -7.44
CA GLU A 133 -6.44 -13.24 -7.17
C GLU A 133 -6.96 -14.46 -6.40
N PHE A 134 -6.48 -15.66 -6.74
CA PHE A 134 -6.80 -16.88 -5.99
C PHE A 134 -6.27 -16.83 -4.55
N LEU A 135 -5.15 -16.17 -4.30
CA LEU A 135 -4.59 -16.05 -2.97
C LEU A 135 -5.12 -14.84 -2.18
N ASP A 136 -5.96 -13.99 -2.81
CA ASP A 136 -6.36 -12.70 -2.28
C ASP A 136 -5.15 -11.84 -1.85
N VAL A 137 -4.11 -11.75 -2.68
CA VAL A 137 -2.88 -10.99 -2.37
C VAL A 137 -2.52 -9.95 -3.43
N SER A 138 -2.05 -8.81 -2.95
CA SER A 138 -1.58 -7.67 -3.71
C SER A 138 -0.09 -7.36 -3.46
N SER A 139 0.43 -6.33 -4.13
CA SER A 139 1.81 -5.86 -3.96
C SER A 139 2.05 -5.22 -2.60
N ILE A 140 1.00 -4.89 -1.84
CA ILE A 140 1.10 -4.25 -0.52
C ILE A 140 0.70 -5.19 0.62
N SER A 141 0.33 -6.45 0.33
CA SER A 141 -0.12 -7.41 1.35
C SER A 141 0.94 -7.64 2.42
N PHE A 142 2.18 -7.91 1.99
CA PHE A 142 3.24 -8.38 2.86
C PHE A 142 4.45 -7.45 2.97
N VAL A 143 4.30 -6.18 2.59
CA VAL A 143 5.35 -5.17 2.74
C VAL A 143 5.57 -4.83 4.22
N GLN A 144 6.82 -4.84 4.68
CA GLN A 144 7.20 -4.44 6.03
C GLN A 144 6.89 -2.95 6.25
N GLY A 145 6.39 -2.59 7.43
CA GLY A 145 6.05 -1.20 7.77
C GLY A 145 4.66 -0.72 7.31
N LEU A 146 3.98 -1.42 6.39
CA LEU A 146 2.61 -1.08 5.93
C LEU A 146 1.48 -1.70 6.76
N GLY A 147 1.79 -2.23 7.94
CA GLY A 147 0.83 -2.93 8.79
C GLY A 147 0.40 -4.28 8.24
N ILE A 148 -0.38 -4.99 9.06
CA ILE A 148 -0.83 -6.35 8.76
C ILE A 148 -2.03 -6.30 7.79
N SER A 149 -2.00 -7.08 6.71
CA SER A 149 -3.20 -7.29 5.87
C SER A 149 -4.20 -8.16 6.61
N LEU A 150 -5.45 -7.72 6.67
CA LEU A 150 -6.53 -8.39 7.38
C LEU A 150 -7.60 -8.94 6.43
N ASN A 151 -7.81 -8.27 5.31
CA ASN A 151 -8.70 -8.74 4.25
C ASN A 151 -8.37 -8.06 2.91
N GLU A 152 -8.49 -8.79 1.81
CA GLU A 152 -8.26 -8.26 0.46
C GLU A 152 -9.26 -8.82 -0.53
N GLY A 153 -9.49 -8.10 -1.62
CA GLY A 153 -10.32 -8.61 -2.72
C GLY A 153 -10.79 -7.54 -3.69
N ALA A 154 -11.28 -7.99 -4.84
CA ALA A 154 -11.85 -7.13 -5.86
C ALA A 154 -13.29 -6.70 -5.48
N ILE A 155 -13.53 -5.39 -5.41
CA ILE A 155 -14.84 -4.82 -5.06
C ILE A 155 -15.17 -3.67 -6.01
N ALA A 156 -16.44 -3.54 -6.37
CA ALA A 156 -16.91 -2.46 -7.22
C ALA A 156 -17.01 -1.15 -6.42
N LYS A 157 -16.19 -0.14 -6.75
CA LYS A 157 -16.19 1.19 -6.13
C LYS A 157 -16.98 2.19 -6.97
N HIS A 158 -17.76 3.05 -6.34
CA HIS A 158 -18.41 4.17 -7.03
C HIS A 158 -17.40 5.26 -7.40
N SER A 159 -17.35 5.65 -8.66
CA SER A 159 -16.34 6.61 -9.16
C SER A 159 -16.53 8.05 -8.66
N ILE A 160 -17.75 8.45 -8.29
CA ILE A 160 -18.09 9.84 -7.89
C ILE A 160 -17.99 10.07 -6.37
N SER A 161 -17.80 9.03 -5.55
CA SER A 161 -17.99 9.16 -4.10
C SER A 161 -16.86 9.86 -3.34
N ASP A 162 -15.73 10.22 -3.96
CA ASP A 162 -14.54 10.73 -3.25
C ASP A 162 -14.64 12.20 -2.79
N ILE A 163 -15.84 12.80 -2.81
CA ILE A 163 -16.08 14.22 -2.58
C ILE A 163 -16.44 14.48 -1.10
N ARG A 164 -15.60 15.21 -0.38
CA ARG A 164 -16.04 16.07 0.73
C ARG A 164 -16.33 17.45 0.15
N GLY A 165 -17.57 17.92 0.26
CA GLY A 165 -17.94 19.31 0.03
C GLY A 165 -17.96 19.77 -1.43
N CYS A 166 -19.06 19.51 -2.13
CA CYS A 166 -19.54 20.51 -3.10
C CYS A 166 -20.52 21.42 -2.37
N SER A 167 -20.27 22.73 -2.42
CA SER A 167 -21.17 23.78 -1.99
C SER A 167 -22.57 23.56 -2.57
N ILE A 168 -23.58 23.77 -1.74
CA ILE A 168 -25.00 23.48 -1.96
C ILE A 168 -25.65 24.31 -3.10
N PHE A 169 -24.88 25.12 -3.86
CA PHE A 169 -25.42 26.13 -4.77
C PHE A 169 -25.45 25.77 -6.26
N LEU A 170 -25.02 24.59 -6.68
CA LEU A 170 -25.18 24.11 -8.06
C LEU A 170 -25.83 22.72 -8.10
N ARG A 171 -27.06 22.63 -7.60
CA ARG A 171 -28.00 21.65 -8.14
C ARG A 171 -28.72 22.31 -9.31
N VAL A 172 -28.23 22.07 -10.52
CA VAL A 172 -29.08 22.16 -11.70
C VAL A 172 -30.00 20.94 -11.62
N PRO A 173 -31.31 21.11 -11.35
CA PRO A 173 -32.20 19.98 -11.37
C PRO A 173 -32.50 19.66 -12.83
N PHE A 174 -32.67 18.37 -13.12
CA PHE A 174 -33.16 17.79 -14.37
C PHE A 174 -32.11 17.41 -15.42
N ILE A 175 -32.13 16.10 -15.70
CA ILE A 175 -31.59 15.35 -16.86
C ILE A 175 -30.24 14.65 -16.59
N CYS A 176 -30.34 13.33 -16.33
CA CYS A 176 -29.30 12.29 -16.42
C CYS A 176 -28.45 11.89 -15.19
N ASP A 177 -28.86 12.16 -13.95
CA ASP A 177 -28.20 11.55 -12.76
C ASP A 177 -28.42 10.02 -12.63
N LYS A 178 -29.30 9.44 -13.44
CA LYS A 178 -29.61 8.00 -13.43
C LYS A 178 -28.75 7.14 -14.36
N LEU A 179 -27.94 7.72 -15.26
CA LEU A 179 -27.48 6.98 -16.45
C LEU A 179 -25.98 6.68 -16.56
N ARG A 180 -25.09 7.17 -15.69
CA ARG A 180 -23.67 6.72 -15.66
C ARG A 180 -23.07 6.70 -14.26
N CYS A 181 -23.65 5.90 -13.36
CA CYS A 181 -22.96 5.47 -12.14
C CYS A 181 -21.90 4.41 -12.52
N HIS A 182 -20.72 4.83 -12.95
CA HIS A 182 -19.63 3.90 -13.24
C HIS A 182 -19.09 3.33 -11.93
N HIS A 183 -19.56 2.14 -11.58
CA HIS A 183 -18.89 1.30 -10.62
C HIS A 183 -17.67 0.70 -11.32
N ALA A 184 -16.49 0.97 -10.80
CA ALA A 184 -15.26 0.44 -11.34
C ALA A 184 -14.70 -0.60 -10.37
N LEU A 185 -14.29 -1.76 -10.90
CA LEU A 185 -13.69 -2.81 -10.07
C LEU A 185 -12.33 -2.33 -9.56
N ARG A 186 -12.10 -2.44 -8.26
CA ARG A 186 -10.86 -2.05 -7.60
C ARG A 186 -10.43 -3.13 -6.62
N TRP A 187 -9.13 -3.31 -6.45
CA TRP A 187 -8.60 -4.23 -5.46
C TRP A 187 -8.50 -3.54 -4.12
N PHE A 188 -9.31 -3.94 -3.14
CA PHE A 188 -9.30 -3.38 -1.80
C PHE A 188 -8.35 -4.15 -0.90
N VAL A 189 -7.70 -3.41 0.00
CA VAL A 189 -6.81 -3.93 1.04
C VAL A 189 -7.18 -3.29 2.35
N LEU A 190 -7.71 -4.08 3.27
CA LEU A 190 -7.98 -3.70 4.64
C LEU A 190 -6.76 -4.04 5.50
N LYS A 191 -6.12 -3.00 6.03
CA LYS A 191 -5.05 -3.09 7.02
C LYS A 191 -5.60 -2.88 8.43
N ASP A 192 -4.73 -3.05 9.43
CA ASP A 192 -5.00 -2.78 10.85
C ASP A 192 -5.40 -1.32 11.16
N SER A 193 -4.95 -0.37 10.36
CA SER A 193 -5.07 1.07 10.63
C SER A 193 -5.72 1.86 9.49
N TYR A 194 -5.89 1.27 8.31
CA TYR A 194 -6.48 1.93 7.15
C TYR A 194 -7.09 0.94 6.15
N LEU A 195 -8.00 1.44 5.33
CA LEU A 195 -8.53 0.77 4.15
C LEU A 195 -8.00 1.47 2.90
N VAL A 196 -7.39 0.75 1.98
CA VAL A 196 -6.90 1.31 0.71
C VAL A 196 -7.42 0.49 -0.46
N TYR A 197 -7.40 1.07 -1.66
CA TYR A 197 -7.70 0.35 -2.88
C TYR A 197 -6.66 0.63 -3.96
N MET A 198 -6.53 -0.28 -4.91
CA MET A 198 -5.68 -0.14 -6.08
C MET A 198 -6.52 -0.22 -7.35
N ASN A 199 -6.11 0.51 -8.38
CA ASN A 199 -6.63 0.31 -9.73
C ASN A 199 -6.13 -1.04 -10.25
N SER A 200 -7.06 -1.89 -10.69
CA SER A 200 -6.73 -3.24 -11.17
C SER A 200 -5.77 -3.24 -12.36
N ASP A 201 -5.82 -2.21 -13.21
CA ASP A 201 -5.03 -2.14 -14.46
C ASP A 201 -3.65 -1.50 -14.27
N SER A 202 -3.54 -0.50 -13.39
CA SER A 202 -2.33 0.32 -13.27
C SER A 202 -1.54 0.10 -11.98
N ALA A 203 -2.05 -0.74 -11.07
CA ALA A 203 -1.51 -0.94 -9.72
C ALA A 203 -1.33 0.37 -8.92
N LEU A 204 -1.92 1.48 -9.39
CA LEU A 204 -1.86 2.76 -8.70
C LEU A 204 -2.72 2.68 -7.45
N ILE A 205 -2.10 3.03 -6.33
CA ILE A 205 -2.73 3.09 -5.02
C ILE A 205 -3.65 4.32 -5.00
N GLY A 206 -4.92 4.08 -4.67
CA GLY A 206 -5.91 5.11 -4.39
C GLY A 206 -5.72 5.71 -3.01
N PHE A 207 -6.66 6.54 -2.59
CA PHE A 207 -6.55 7.22 -1.29
C PHE A 207 -6.66 6.23 -0.11
N PRO A 208 -5.67 6.18 0.82
CA PRO A 208 -5.79 5.40 2.05
C PRO A 208 -6.80 6.05 2.99
N LEU A 209 -7.90 5.36 3.28
CA LEU A 209 -8.93 5.79 4.20
C LEU A 209 -8.59 5.28 5.61
N LEU A 210 -8.06 6.18 6.44
CA LEU A 210 -7.64 5.88 7.81
C LEU A 210 -8.80 5.47 8.71
N ILE A 211 -8.55 4.52 9.61
CA ILE A 211 -9.47 4.11 10.68
C ILE A 211 -9.29 5.07 11.85
N ASP A 212 -9.94 6.24 11.74
CA ASP A 212 -9.93 7.30 12.75
C ASP A 212 -11.20 7.33 13.61
N CYS A 213 -11.31 8.30 14.52
CA CYS A 213 -12.44 8.44 15.43
C CYS A 213 -13.79 8.74 14.75
N ALA A 214 -13.76 9.16 13.49
CA ALA A 214 -14.94 9.37 12.65
C ALA A 214 -15.18 8.18 11.68
N PHE A 215 -14.32 7.16 11.71
CA PHE A 215 -14.46 5.96 10.89
C PHE A 215 -15.76 5.24 11.19
N SER A 216 -16.60 5.13 10.18
CA SER A 216 -17.92 4.54 10.29
C SER A 216 -18.37 4.01 8.95
N PHE A 217 -19.22 3.00 9.01
CA PHE A 217 -19.70 2.32 7.82
C PHE A 217 -21.16 1.93 8.04
N GLU A 218 -21.95 2.05 6.98
CA GLU A 218 -23.40 1.85 7.00
C GLU A 218 -23.78 0.88 5.87
N GLN A 219 -24.71 -0.03 6.14
CA GLN A 219 -25.26 -0.98 5.17
C GLN A 219 -26.79 -0.85 5.06
N GLY A 220 -27.36 -1.41 4.00
CA GLY A 220 -28.80 -1.53 3.78
C GLY A 220 -29.40 -0.42 2.90
N TYR A 221 -30.44 -0.80 2.13
CA TYR A 221 -30.99 -0.02 1.02
C TYR A 221 -31.19 1.47 1.28
N ARG A 222 -31.73 1.83 2.45
CA ARG A 222 -32.00 3.24 2.82
C ARG A 222 -30.73 4.11 2.89
N LYS A 223 -29.59 3.51 3.22
CA LYS A 223 -28.30 4.19 3.39
C LYS A 223 -27.42 4.11 2.14
N THR A 224 -27.52 3.00 1.43
CA THR A 224 -26.61 2.60 0.36
C THR A 224 -27.25 2.57 -1.03
N THR A 225 -28.55 2.88 -1.14
CA THR A 225 -29.37 2.76 -2.37
C THR A 225 -29.36 1.39 -3.05
N THR A 226 -28.72 0.40 -2.43
CA THR A 226 -28.58 -0.99 -2.90
C THR A 226 -28.55 -1.91 -1.68
N ASN A 227 -29.09 -3.13 -1.80
CA ASN A 227 -28.98 -4.10 -0.70
C ASN A 227 -27.53 -4.53 -0.50
N ASN A 228 -26.76 -4.72 -1.57
CA ASN A 228 -25.41 -5.29 -1.52
C ASN A 228 -24.29 -4.22 -1.42
N GLY A 229 -24.57 -3.08 -0.80
CA GLY A 229 -23.62 -1.96 -0.70
C GLY A 229 -23.17 -1.67 0.73
N ILE A 230 -22.00 -1.06 0.86
CA ILE A 230 -21.49 -0.47 2.10
C ILE A 230 -21.03 0.95 1.81
N LYS A 231 -21.52 1.91 2.62
CA LYS A 231 -21.02 3.29 2.61
C LYS A 231 -20.03 3.45 3.75
N ILE A 232 -18.78 3.75 3.43
CA ILE A 232 -17.69 3.94 4.39
C ILE A 232 -17.38 5.44 4.48
N LYS A 233 -17.08 5.95 5.66
CA LYS A 233 -16.68 7.34 5.88
C LYS A 233 -15.66 7.43 7.01
N ASN A 234 -14.77 8.40 6.94
CA ASN A 234 -13.91 8.80 8.04
C ASN A 234 -13.88 10.33 8.18
N SER A 235 -13.01 10.80 9.07
CA SER A 235 -12.18 11.99 8.86
C SER A 235 -12.39 12.79 7.60
N GLN A 236 -11.93 12.13 6.55
CA GLN A 236 -11.34 12.74 5.39
C GLN A 236 -12.16 12.58 4.12
N ARG A 237 -12.89 11.47 3.98
CA ARG A 237 -13.68 11.17 2.79
C ARG A 237 -14.81 10.23 3.17
N SER A 238 -15.79 10.15 2.28
CA SER A 238 -16.71 9.02 2.24
C SER A 238 -16.45 8.27 0.94
N MET A 239 -16.77 6.98 0.92
CA MET A 239 -16.76 6.20 -0.29
C MET A 239 -17.88 5.16 -0.26
N PHE A 240 -18.27 4.72 -1.45
CA PHE A 240 -19.28 3.69 -1.63
C PHE A 240 -18.70 2.48 -2.35
N ILE A 241 -18.91 1.30 -1.77
CA ILE A 241 -18.53 0.02 -2.35
C ILE A 241 -19.75 -0.88 -2.49
N LYS A 242 -19.75 -1.69 -3.55
CA LYS A 242 -20.83 -2.61 -3.91
C LYS A 242 -20.27 -4.00 -4.16
N PHE A 243 -20.99 -4.99 -3.66
CA PHE A 243 -20.71 -6.40 -3.80
C PHE A 243 -21.74 -7.04 -4.74
N GLU A 244 -21.34 -8.11 -5.41
CA GLU A 244 -22.28 -8.92 -6.19
C GLU A 244 -23.20 -9.72 -5.25
N LYS A 245 -22.61 -10.36 -4.24
CA LYS A 245 -23.33 -11.22 -3.29
C LYS A 245 -23.47 -10.56 -1.92
N GLU A 246 -24.57 -10.90 -1.26
CA GLU A 246 -24.87 -10.50 0.11
C GLU A 246 -23.89 -11.10 1.12
N ASP A 247 -23.48 -12.35 0.95
CA ASP A 247 -22.51 -13.02 1.83
C ASP A 247 -21.13 -12.33 1.81
N ASP A 248 -20.67 -11.90 0.63
CA ASP A 248 -19.40 -11.18 0.48
C ASP A 248 -19.48 -9.83 1.19
N ARG A 249 -20.59 -9.10 1.04
CA ARG A 249 -20.85 -7.85 1.77
C ARG A 249 -20.81 -8.07 3.28
N ASN A 250 -21.51 -9.09 3.79
CA ASN A 250 -21.57 -9.38 5.21
C ASN A 250 -20.18 -9.71 5.77
N THR A 251 -19.42 -10.55 5.06
CA THR A 251 -18.04 -10.89 5.43
C THR A 251 -17.17 -9.63 5.53
N TRP A 252 -17.25 -8.72 4.55
CA TRP A 252 -16.51 -7.45 4.61
C TRP A 252 -16.99 -6.54 5.73
N PHE A 253 -18.30 -6.48 6.00
CA PHE A 253 -18.86 -5.69 7.08
C PHE A 253 -18.38 -6.17 8.46
N ASP A 254 -18.35 -7.49 8.67
CA ASP A 254 -17.87 -8.10 9.90
C ASP A 254 -16.38 -7.82 10.10
N ARG A 255 -15.57 -7.93 9.03
CA ARG A 255 -14.13 -7.58 9.08
C ARG A 255 -13.92 -6.11 9.42
N LEU A 256 -14.65 -5.18 8.79
CA LEU A 256 -14.56 -3.75 9.12
C LEU A 256 -14.94 -3.47 10.58
N THR A 257 -15.93 -4.20 11.10
CA THR A 257 -16.35 -4.13 12.51
C THR A 257 -15.26 -4.60 13.46
N ASP A 258 -14.63 -5.74 13.15
CA ASP A 258 -13.52 -6.30 13.93
C ASP A 258 -12.29 -5.38 13.93
N VAL A 259 -11.91 -4.81 12.77
CA VAL A 259 -10.77 -3.87 12.73
C VAL A 259 -11.07 -2.60 13.51
N LYS A 260 -12.29 -2.06 13.38
CA LYS A 260 -12.69 -0.86 14.11
C LYS A 260 -12.67 -1.09 15.63
N SER A 261 -13.11 -2.25 16.11
CA SER A 261 -13.14 -2.54 17.56
C SER A 261 -11.75 -2.75 18.15
N ARG A 262 -10.78 -3.21 17.35
CA ARG A 262 -9.38 -3.38 17.77
C ARG A 262 -8.52 -2.13 17.61
N SER A 263 -8.94 -1.19 16.76
CA SER A 263 -8.15 0.00 16.46
C SER A 263 -8.21 1.01 17.60
N LEU A 264 -7.05 1.29 18.19
CA LEU A 264 -6.89 2.36 19.20
C LEU A 264 -7.15 3.76 18.62
N PHE A 265 -7.10 3.91 17.29
CA PHE A 265 -7.34 5.19 16.60
C PHE A 265 -8.83 5.45 16.32
N ALA A 266 -9.69 4.44 16.47
CA ALA A 266 -11.13 4.58 16.29
C ALA A 266 -11.84 5.24 17.48
N GLU A 267 -11.16 5.36 18.62
CA GLU A 267 -11.70 5.98 19.83
C GLU A 267 -11.55 7.51 19.82
N ARG A 268 -12.41 8.19 20.57
CA ARG A 268 -12.31 9.65 20.76
C ARG A 268 -11.27 9.95 21.84
N ASN A 269 -10.22 10.65 21.46
CA ASN A 269 -9.19 11.09 22.41
C ASN A 269 -9.50 12.47 23.00
N LEU A 270 -8.73 12.84 24.03
CA LEU A 270 -8.72 14.17 24.61
C LEU A 270 -8.53 15.24 23.52
N PHE A 271 -9.25 16.35 23.66
CA PHE A 271 -9.24 17.48 22.71
C PHE A 271 -9.60 17.10 21.27
N GLN A 272 -10.29 15.96 21.08
CA GLN A 272 -10.61 15.41 19.74
C GLN A 272 -9.36 15.13 18.90
N SER A 273 -8.22 14.87 19.55
CA SER A 273 -6.99 14.49 18.87
C SER A 273 -7.13 13.14 18.17
N TYR A 274 -6.43 12.97 17.04
CA TYR A 274 -6.29 11.66 16.42
C TYR A 274 -5.36 10.73 17.23
N ALA A 275 -4.46 11.31 18.03
CA ALA A 275 -3.47 10.58 18.80
C ALA A 275 -3.91 10.36 20.25
N LEU A 276 -3.61 9.16 20.77
CA LEU A 276 -3.83 8.79 22.17
C LEU A 276 -2.84 9.50 23.09
N ARG A 277 -3.25 9.76 24.33
CA ARG A 277 -2.34 10.24 25.37
C ARG A 277 -1.34 9.15 25.74
N ARG A 278 -0.06 9.39 25.48
CA ARG A 278 1.04 8.50 25.90
C ARG A 278 1.63 9.02 27.21
N GLN A 279 1.74 8.15 28.21
CA GLN A 279 2.39 8.48 29.49
C GLN A 279 3.86 8.08 29.46
N GLN A 280 4.67 8.70 30.35
CA GLN A 280 6.09 8.35 30.54
C GLN A 280 6.94 8.40 29.26
N GLN A 281 6.62 9.33 28.35
CA GLN A 281 7.41 9.54 27.14
C GLN A 281 8.59 10.47 27.43
N TYR A 282 9.75 10.16 26.85
CA TYR A 282 10.88 11.08 26.86
C TYR A 282 10.57 12.27 25.95
N ALA A 283 10.68 13.48 26.47
CA ALA A 283 10.53 14.71 25.72
C ALA A 283 11.70 15.65 26.05
N HIS A 284 12.27 16.26 25.02
CA HIS A 284 13.31 17.25 25.15
C HIS A 284 12.88 18.51 24.39
N TRP A 285 13.07 19.68 24.99
CA TRP A 285 12.75 20.95 24.37
C TRP A 285 14.02 21.63 23.88
N PHE A 286 13.91 22.32 22.76
CA PHE A 286 15.00 23.13 22.21
C PHE A 286 14.60 24.60 22.25
N ILE A 287 15.51 25.44 22.71
CA ILE A 287 15.42 26.89 22.52
C ILE A 287 16.35 27.21 21.36
N ASN A 288 15.79 27.87 20.33
CA ASN A 288 16.46 28.23 19.09
C ASN A 288 16.84 27.06 18.15
N GLY A 289 17.35 27.40 16.97
CA GLY A 289 17.66 26.42 15.92
C GLY A 289 19.01 25.72 16.03
N GLN A 290 19.99 26.21 16.80
CA GLN A 290 21.33 25.61 16.81
C GLN A 290 21.33 24.18 17.36
N SER A 291 20.93 24.01 18.62
CA SER A 291 20.88 22.68 19.27
C SER A 291 19.85 21.76 18.60
N TYR A 292 18.74 22.34 18.11
CA TYR A 292 17.74 21.62 17.32
C TYR A 292 18.35 21.02 16.03
N MET A 293 18.97 21.84 15.19
CA MET A 293 19.54 21.39 13.91
C MET A 293 20.71 20.42 14.11
N GLU A 294 21.56 20.64 15.11
CA GLU A 294 22.63 19.70 15.47
C GLU A 294 22.08 18.33 15.88
N THR A 295 20.99 18.32 16.65
CA THR A 295 20.36 17.06 17.10
C THR A 295 19.64 16.36 15.95
N VAL A 296 18.99 17.11 15.06
CA VAL A 296 18.40 16.58 13.82
C VAL A 296 19.48 15.94 12.95
N ALA A 297 20.63 16.62 12.74
CA ALA A 297 21.74 16.09 11.95
C ALA A 297 22.28 14.76 12.52
N LYS A 298 22.52 14.71 13.83
CA LYS A 298 22.97 13.50 14.53
C LYS A 298 21.95 12.36 14.40
N SER A 299 20.65 12.68 14.46
CA SER A 299 19.59 11.68 14.36
C SER A 299 19.43 11.15 12.94
N ILE A 300 19.60 12.00 11.92
CA ILE A 300 19.68 11.57 10.51
C ILE A 300 20.84 10.60 10.32
N LEU A 301 22.03 10.92 10.85
CA LEU A 301 23.20 10.05 10.76
C LEU A 301 23.00 8.68 11.44
N ALA A 302 22.14 8.61 12.46
CA ALA A 302 21.84 7.39 13.21
C ALA A 302 20.66 6.57 12.65
N ALA A 303 19.95 7.08 11.63
CA ALA A 303 18.75 6.46 11.07
C ALA A 303 19.04 5.07 10.47
N ARG A 304 18.14 4.10 10.65
CA ARG A 304 18.35 2.70 10.22
C ARG A 304 17.34 2.21 9.20
N GLU A 305 16.18 2.83 9.10
CA GLU A 305 15.09 2.37 8.25
C GLU A 305 14.52 3.50 7.40
N ASP A 306 14.02 4.56 8.06
CA ASP A 306 13.19 5.58 7.42
C ASP A 306 13.41 6.97 8.03
N ILE A 307 13.41 7.99 7.17
CA ILE A 307 13.42 9.40 7.54
C ILE A 307 12.21 10.07 6.89
N PHE A 308 11.33 10.66 7.71
CA PHE A 308 10.21 11.47 7.22
C PHE A 308 10.47 12.94 7.54
N ILE A 309 10.29 13.81 6.56
CA ILE A 309 10.44 15.25 6.73
C ILE A 309 9.17 15.93 6.18
N ALA A 310 8.52 16.75 6.98
CA ALA A 310 7.47 17.65 6.54
C ALA A 310 7.88 19.09 6.88
N GLY A 311 7.77 20.00 5.91
CA GLY A 311 8.17 21.39 6.10
C GLY A 311 7.41 22.34 5.20
N TRP A 312 7.18 23.54 5.72
CA TRP A 312 6.64 24.64 4.93
C TRP A 312 7.70 25.18 3.96
N PHE A 313 8.94 25.28 4.43
CA PHE A 313 10.09 25.68 3.63
C PHE A 313 11.31 24.84 4.02
N ILE A 314 11.96 24.20 3.05
CA ILE A 314 13.17 23.40 3.27
C ILE A 314 14.26 23.92 2.33
N SER A 315 15.46 24.13 2.85
CA SER A 315 16.62 24.51 2.04
C SER A 315 17.60 23.34 2.04
N PRO A 316 17.69 22.54 0.95
CA PRO A 316 18.55 21.36 0.90
C PRO A 316 20.03 21.64 1.21
N GLU A 317 20.51 22.83 0.85
CA GLU A 317 21.90 23.25 1.02
C GLU A 317 22.20 23.77 2.43
N LEU A 318 21.21 23.80 3.32
CA LEU A 318 21.37 24.27 4.69
C LEU A 318 22.39 23.41 5.44
N MET A 319 23.42 24.06 5.99
CA MET A 319 24.35 23.44 6.92
C MET A 319 23.71 23.33 8.31
N LEU A 320 23.55 22.09 8.81
CA LEU A 320 22.83 21.82 10.06
C LEU A 320 23.71 21.97 11.32
N ILE A 321 25.01 21.73 11.21
CA ILE A 321 25.99 21.87 12.30
C ILE A 321 26.90 23.05 11.98
N ARG A 322 27.05 24.00 12.92
CA ARG A 322 27.88 25.20 12.72
C ARG A 322 28.63 25.60 14.01
N PRO A 323 29.83 26.19 13.91
CA PRO A 323 30.64 26.34 12.69
C PRO A 323 31.16 24.98 12.20
N CYS A 324 31.16 24.77 10.90
CA CYS A 324 31.65 23.55 10.28
C CYS A 324 32.06 23.85 8.84
N ASP A 325 33.26 23.45 8.44
CA ASP A 325 33.73 23.59 7.06
C ASP A 325 33.46 22.32 6.23
N ASP A 326 32.92 21.27 6.87
CA ASP A 326 32.59 20.02 6.21
C ASP A 326 31.23 20.13 5.50
N ASP A 327 31.28 20.24 4.17
CA ASP A 327 30.10 20.25 3.31
C ASP A 327 29.23 19.00 3.47
N SER A 328 29.77 17.88 3.98
CA SER A 328 28.98 16.67 4.25
C SER A 328 27.87 16.90 5.30
N MET A 329 27.97 17.95 6.10
CA MET A 329 26.98 18.34 7.12
C MET A 329 25.80 19.18 6.58
N ARG A 330 25.74 19.41 5.26
CA ARG A 330 24.55 19.97 4.61
C ARG A 330 23.42 18.96 4.59
N LEU A 331 22.18 19.43 4.73
CA LEU A 331 20.99 18.57 4.76
C LEU A 331 20.95 17.60 3.58
N VAL A 332 21.12 18.09 2.35
CA VAL A 332 21.10 17.26 1.14
C VAL A 332 22.18 16.17 1.16
N ASN A 333 23.38 16.46 1.65
CA ASN A 333 24.48 15.51 1.68
C ASN A 333 24.28 14.45 2.75
N LEU A 334 23.77 14.84 3.92
CA LEU A 334 23.39 13.90 4.98
C LEU A 334 22.30 12.93 4.49
N LEU A 335 21.26 13.44 3.84
CA LEU A 335 20.17 12.61 3.31
C LEU A 335 20.65 11.69 2.18
N ASN A 336 21.47 12.18 1.25
CA ASN A 336 22.05 11.37 0.18
C ASN A 336 22.91 10.24 0.75
N LYS A 337 23.79 10.54 1.72
CA LYS A 337 24.61 9.54 2.38
C LYS A 337 23.75 8.43 3.01
N ARG A 338 22.69 8.79 3.74
CA ARG A 338 21.79 7.77 4.33
C ARG A 338 21.03 7.01 3.24
N ALA A 339 20.59 7.67 2.18
CA ALA A 339 19.89 7.03 1.07
C ALA A 339 20.77 6.02 0.30
N GLU A 340 22.06 6.31 0.16
CA GLU A 340 23.08 5.39 -0.38
C GLU A 340 23.27 4.16 0.50
N GLU A 341 23.14 4.31 1.83
CA GLU A 341 23.16 3.21 2.79
C GLU A 341 21.83 2.43 2.88
N GLY A 342 20.88 2.67 1.97
CA GLY A 342 19.60 1.97 1.91
C GLY A 342 18.47 2.57 2.75
N ILE A 343 18.71 3.70 3.42
CA ILE A 343 17.68 4.38 4.23
C ILE A 343 16.67 5.08 3.33
N ARG A 344 15.38 4.89 3.59
CA ARG A 344 14.33 5.54 2.79
C ARG A 344 14.02 6.92 3.35
N VAL A 345 13.99 7.93 2.48
CA VAL A 345 13.74 9.32 2.85
C VAL A 345 12.49 9.80 2.14
N TYR A 346 11.49 10.24 2.90
CA TYR A 346 10.25 10.77 2.38
C TYR A 346 10.07 12.21 2.83
N VAL A 347 9.90 13.12 1.88
CA VAL A 347 9.77 14.55 2.14
C VAL A 347 8.41 15.05 1.64
N LEU A 348 7.62 15.63 2.53
CA LEU A 348 6.40 16.37 2.22
C LEU A 348 6.69 17.87 2.26
N LEU A 349 6.50 18.53 1.13
CA LEU A 349 6.70 19.97 0.98
C LEU A 349 5.38 20.67 0.71
N PHE A 350 5.23 21.86 1.28
CA PHE A 350 4.22 22.78 0.79
C PHE A 350 4.54 23.16 -0.66
N ASN A 351 3.59 22.90 -1.56
CA ASN A 351 3.67 23.37 -2.93
C ASN A 351 3.30 24.86 -2.92
N ASP A 352 4.29 25.72 -2.95
CA ASP A 352 4.08 27.17 -2.89
C ASP A 352 3.40 27.68 -4.16
N PRO A 353 2.39 28.57 -4.04
CA PRO A 353 1.84 29.27 -5.19
C PRO A 353 2.88 30.26 -5.73
N PRO A 354 2.79 30.67 -7.01
CA PRO A 354 3.79 31.53 -7.64
C PRO A 354 4.11 32.87 -6.93
N LEU A 355 3.23 33.33 -6.04
CA LEU A 355 3.42 34.56 -5.26
C LEU A 355 4.22 34.37 -3.96
N VAL A 356 4.43 33.12 -3.54
CA VAL A 356 5.12 32.75 -2.31
C VAL A 356 6.43 32.08 -2.75
N ASP A 357 7.51 32.84 -2.86
CA ASP A 357 8.79 32.40 -3.45
C ASP A 357 9.61 31.51 -2.49
N LEU A 358 9.14 30.28 -2.25
CA LEU A 358 9.84 29.29 -1.41
C LEU A 358 10.70 28.34 -2.25
N ASN A 359 10.49 28.31 -3.58
CA ASN A 359 11.21 27.45 -4.51
C ASN A 359 11.15 25.97 -4.09
N SER A 360 9.95 25.47 -3.78
CA SER A 360 9.76 24.05 -3.44
C SER A 360 10.11 23.13 -4.61
N ASP A 361 10.03 23.62 -5.84
CA ASP A 361 10.45 22.93 -7.07
C ASP A 361 11.98 22.75 -7.14
N HIS A 362 12.76 23.76 -6.75
CA HIS A 362 14.21 23.63 -6.58
C HIS A 362 14.54 22.60 -5.52
N THR A 363 13.85 22.65 -4.38
CA THR A 363 14.04 21.71 -3.27
C THR A 363 13.79 20.27 -3.71
N GLU A 364 12.66 20.02 -4.36
CA GLU A 364 12.30 18.73 -4.94
C GLU A 364 13.37 18.26 -5.95
N SER A 365 13.73 19.12 -6.90
CA SER A 365 14.71 18.80 -7.94
C SER A 365 16.07 18.47 -7.35
N LYS A 366 16.54 19.24 -6.36
CA LYS A 366 17.85 19.06 -5.74
C LYS A 366 17.94 17.75 -4.96
N LEU A 367 16.93 17.45 -4.14
CA LEU A 367 16.88 16.21 -3.35
C LEU A 367 16.74 14.97 -4.23
N MET A 368 15.99 15.04 -5.34
CA MET A 368 15.82 13.89 -6.22
C MET A 368 16.95 13.72 -7.24
N ALA A 369 17.61 14.80 -7.67
CA ALA A 369 18.68 14.73 -8.69
C ALA A 369 20.00 14.16 -8.15
N GLN A 370 20.30 14.39 -6.88
CA GLN A 370 21.59 14.02 -6.28
C GLN A 370 21.60 12.64 -5.62
N SER A 371 20.52 11.86 -5.73
CA SER A 371 20.47 10.50 -5.21
C SER A 371 20.99 9.51 -6.26
N PRO A 372 22.20 8.94 -6.11
CA PRO A 372 22.73 7.93 -7.05
C PRO A 372 21.84 6.68 -7.07
N THR A 373 21.20 6.37 -5.94
CA THR A 373 20.11 5.42 -5.79
C THR A 373 18.76 6.13 -5.91
N LYS A 374 18.38 6.60 -7.11
CA LYS A 374 17.15 7.37 -7.45
C LYS A 374 15.80 6.85 -6.86
N ARG A 375 15.81 5.71 -6.18
CA ARG A 375 14.66 5.10 -5.51
C ARG A 375 14.47 5.48 -4.04
N ASN A 376 15.51 5.89 -3.31
CA ASN A 376 15.41 5.96 -1.84
C ASN A 376 14.99 7.33 -1.30
N ILE A 377 15.17 8.42 -2.05
CA ILE A 377 14.61 9.74 -1.70
C ILE A 377 13.36 9.99 -2.54
N LYS A 378 12.23 10.27 -1.88
CA LYS A 378 10.94 10.61 -2.49
C LYS A 378 10.43 11.93 -1.94
N VAL A 379 10.13 12.86 -2.83
CA VAL A 379 9.57 14.16 -2.48
C VAL A 379 8.15 14.26 -3.03
N ILE A 380 7.23 14.77 -2.22
CA ILE A 380 5.86 15.09 -2.62
C ILE A 380 5.62 16.56 -2.30
N ARG A 381 5.12 17.29 -3.29
CA ARG A 381 4.60 18.65 -3.10
C ARG A 381 3.08 18.63 -3.08
N HIS A 382 2.47 19.35 -2.13
CA HIS A 382 1.02 19.48 -2.02
C HIS A 382 0.62 20.85 -1.43
N PRO A 383 -0.53 21.44 -1.81
CA PRO A 383 -1.54 20.95 -2.77
C PRO A 383 -1.14 21.16 -4.24
N ASN A 384 -1.71 20.35 -5.13
CA ASN A 384 -1.68 20.68 -6.55
C ASN A 384 -2.65 21.84 -6.78
N HIS A 385 -2.11 22.96 -7.25
CA HIS A 385 -2.88 24.13 -7.64
C HIS A 385 -3.60 23.82 -8.95
N THR A 386 -4.91 23.55 -8.85
CA THR A 386 -5.76 23.31 -10.01
C THR A 386 -6.76 24.46 -10.14
N PHE A 387 -6.62 25.21 -11.21
CA PHE A 387 -7.52 26.31 -11.55
C PHE A 387 -8.89 25.78 -11.94
N LEU A 388 -9.87 25.87 -11.03
CA LEU A 388 -11.27 25.62 -11.35
C LEU A 388 -12.06 26.91 -11.13
N LEU A 389 -12.59 27.47 -12.23
CA LEU A 389 -13.49 28.63 -12.25
C LEU A 389 -12.95 29.92 -11.61
N GLY A 390 -11.62 30.13 -11.64
CA GLY A 390 -11.00 31.41 -11.27
C GLY A 390 -10.86 31.67 -9.77
N ILE A 391 -11.16 30.70 -8.90
CA ILE A 391 -10.95 30.81 -7.45
C ILE A 391 -10.20 29.56 -6.96
N GLU A 392 -8.90 29.68 -6.73
CA GLU A 392 -8.10 28.64 -6.08
C GLU A 392 -8.19 28.76 -4.56
N SER A 393 -9.12 28.01 -3.96
CA SER A 393 -9.21 27.87 -2.49
C SER A 393 -7.95 27.27 -1.84
N SER A 394 -7.12 26.56 -2.63
CA SER A 394 -5.82 26.00 -2.26
C SER A 394 -4.78 27.05 -1.86
N TRP A 395 -4.89 28.30 -2.32
CA TRP A 395 -3.90 29.34 -2.03
C TRP A 395 -4.07 29.96 -0.63
N LEU A 396 -5.21 29.74 0.02
CA LEU A 396 -5.51 30.33 1.32
C LEU A 396 -4.91 29.55 2.49
N PHE A 397 -4.47 28.32 2.26
CA PHE A 397 -3.96 27.42 3.29
C PHE A 397 -2.63 26.79 2.87
N SER A 398 -1.83 26.38 3.86
CA SER A 398 -0.56 25.73 3.62
C SER A 398 -0.36 24.54 4.56
N HIS A 399 0.49 23.61 4.12
CA HIS A 399 1.13 22.66 5.03
C HIS A 399 2.18 23.43 5.83
N HIS A 400 1.92 23.63 7.12
CA HIS A 400 2.74 24.53 7.95
C HIS A 400 3.46 23.79 9.07
N GLU A 401 3.22 22.49 9.22
CA GLU A 401 3.95 21.63 10.14
C GLU A 401 5.43 21.58 9.79
N LYS A 402 6.28 21.54 10.83
CA LYS A 402 7.71 21.27 10.69
C LYS A 402 8.01 20.04 11.51
N ILE A 403 8.23 18.92 10.82
CA ILE A 403 8.37 17.60 11.42
C ILE A 403 9.56 16.89 10.80
N VAL A 404 10.40 16.29 11.66
CA VAL A 404 11.37 15.28 11.23
C VAL A 404 11.13 14.03 12.07
N VAL A 405 10.91 12.88 11.43
CA VAL A 405 10.74 11.59 12.12
C VAL A 405 11.83 10.63 11.66
N ILE A 406 12.52 10.03 12.61
CA ILE A 406 13.57 9.03 12.37
C ILE A 406 13.09 7.67 12.86
N ASP A 407 13.11 6.69 11.97
CA ASP A 407 12.76 5.28 12.19
C ASP A 407 11.41 5.07 12.90
N GLN A 408 10.47 6.02 12.71
CA GLN A 408 9.17 6.05 13.39
C GLN A 408 9.26 6.00 14.93
N ARG A 409 10.41 6.37 15.50
CA ARG A 409 10.71 6.28 16.94
C ARG A 409 11.05 7.62 17.56
N ILE A 410 11.78 8.46 16.84
CA ILE A 410 12.19 9.80 17.29
C ILE A 410 11.50 10.82 16.40
N ALA A 411 10.78 11.77 16.99
CA ALA A 411 10.11 12.84 16.26
C ALA A 411 10.55 14.21 16.80
N PHE A 412 10.89 15.09 15.87
CA PHE A 412 11.14 16.51 16.07
C PHE A 412 9.92 17.26 15.58
N ILE A 413 9.30 18.06 16.44
CA ILE A 413 8.09 18.84 16.11
C ILE A 413 8.25 20.23 16.72
N GLY A 414 7.96 21.27 15.95
CA GLY A 414 8.05 22.64 16.46
C GLY A 414 7.80 23.71 15.39
N GLY A 415 8.37 24.89 15.64
CA GLY A 415 8.25 26.06 14.76
C GLY A 415 9.45 26.31 13.82
N ILE A 416 10.45 25.41 13.82
CA ILE A 416 11.72 25.62 13.13
C ILE A 416 11.76 24.79 11.85
N ASP A 417 11.61 25.45 10.70
CA ASP A 417 11.85 24.86 9.39
C ASP A 417 13.35 24.57 9.18
N LEU A 418 13.67 23.55 8.39
CA LEU A 418 15.03 23.26 7.93
C LEU A 418 15.41 24.17 6.76
N CYS A 419 15.34 25.48 6.98
CA CYS A 419 15.62 26.50 5.97
C CYS A 419 16.59 27.59 6.46
N TRP A 420 17.02 28.44 5.52
CA TRP A 420 17.88 29.57 5.80
C TRP A 420 17.28 30.54 6.85
N GLY A 421 18.15 31.16 7.64
CA GLY A 421 17.74 32.13 8.66
C GLY A 421 17.07 31.53 9.91
N ARG A 422 17.10 30.21 10.09
CA ARG A 422 16.56 29.51 11.28
C ARG A 422 17.60 28.87 12.18
N SER A 423 18.81 28.62 11.68
CA SER A 423 20.00 28.42 12.52
C SER A 423 20.55 29.77 12.96
N TRP A 424 21.09 29.85 14.18
CA TRP A 424 21.80 31.04 14.62
C TRP A 424 22.96 31.35 13.67
N TRP A 425 22.93 32.56 13.12
CA TRP A 425 24.09 33.25 12.58
C TRP A 425 24.47 34.31 13.61
N LYS A 426 25.60 34.13 14.29
CA LYS A 426 26.40 35.29 14.68
C LYS A 426 27.41 35.49 13.56
N THR A 427 27.32 36.68 12.96
CA THR A 427 28.23 37.28 11.98
C THR A 427 29.68 37.07 12.30
#